data_AF-A0A0F8WKU6-F1
#
_entry.id   AF-A0A0F8WKU6-F1
#
_cell.length_a   1.000
_cell.length_b   1.000
_cell.length_c   1.000
_cell.angle_alpha   90.00
_cell.angle_beta   90.00
_cell.angle_gamma   90.00
#
_symmetry.space_group_name_H-M   'P 1'
#
loop_
_entity.id
_entity.type
_entity.pdbx_description
1 polymer ?
#
loop_
_entity_poly.entity_id
_entity_poly.type
_entity_poly.pdbx_seq_one_letter_code
_entity_poly.pdbx_strand_id
1 'polypeptide(L)'
;MCLDRVNSKWKGLSRKVETGYKIFAFLPPTNQLKFIVFSHKGYKRVETGKWLTSGGDLATDIHGKRYCAGFHIFKNNPGAGILHPYPEKIVKVKYKGVLAKGIQMGREVVVAHHMWVPRYRRNK
;
A
#
# COMPACT_ATOMS: atom_id res chain seq x y z
N MET A 1 0.43 11.96 1.80
CA MET A 1 -0.86 11.65 2.47
C MET A 1 -0.54 10.67 3.58
N CYS A 2 -0.63 11.13 4.82
CA CYS A 2 0.10 10.56 5.95
C CYS A 2 -0.90 10.19 7.04
N LEU A 3 -0.64 9.08 7.73
CA LEU A 3 -1.47 8.52 8.79
C LEU A 3 -1.99 9.62 9.73
N ASP A 4 -3.30 9.68 9.98
CA ASP A 4 -3.95 10.64 10.90
C ASP A 4 -3.27 10.67 12.27
N ARG A 5 -2.80 9.51 12.72
CA ARG A 5 -1.94 9.36 13.90
C ARG A 5 -0.76 8.50 13.53
N VAL A 6 0.43 9.10 13.50
CA VAL A 6 1.70 8.39 13.27
C VAL A 6 2.33 8.09 14.61
N ASN A 7 2.73 6.83 14.86
CA ASN A 7 3.71 6.54 15.90
C ASN A 7 5.11 6.70 15.25
N SER A 8 5.58 7.95 15.19
CA SER A 8 6.60 8.47 14.25
C SER A 8 8.04 8.07 14.53
N LYS A 9 8.30 7.19 15.49
CA LYS A 9 9.59 6.50 15.50
C LYS A 9 9.58 5.58 14.29
N TRP A 10 10.35 5.92 13.25
CA TRP A 10 10.68 5.06 12.11
C TRP A 10 11.33 3.78 12.66
N LYS A 11 10.50 2.90 13.21
CA LYS A 11 10.93 1.73 13.96
C LYS A 11 11.66 0.87 12.95
N GLY A 12 12.94 0.64 13.23
CA GLY A 12 13.91 0.06 12.32
C GLY A 12 13.37 -1.14 11.54
N LEU A 13 13.95 -1.31 10.35
CA LEU A 13 13.64 -2.35 9.36
C LEU A 13 13.30 -3.69 10.01
N SER A 14 12.01 -3.90 10.31
CA SER A 14 11.55 -5.21 10.77
C SER A 14 11.79 -6.19 9.63
N ARG A 15 12.73 -7.11 9.82
CA ARG A 15 13.04 -8.17 8.85
C ARG A 15 11.94 -9.23 8.79
N LYS A 16 11.00 -9.21 9.74
CA LYS A 16 9.88 -10.16 9.82
C LYS A 16 8.87 -9.87 8.71
N VAL A 17 8.48 -10.94 8.01
CA VAL A 17 7.38 -10.89 7.04
C VAL A 17 6.06 -10.85 7.81
N GLU A 18 5.30 -9.79 7.63
CA GLU A 18 3.94 -9.62 8.17
C GLU A 18 2.91 -9.75 7.02
N THR A 19 1.65 -10.01 7.38
CA THR A 19 0.54 -10.11 6.42
C THR A 19 -0.41 -8.92 6.61
N GLY A 20 -0.95 -8.41 5.50
CA GLY A 20 -1.91 -7.31 5.50
C GLY A 20 -2.67 -7.23 4.19
N TYR A 21 -3.34 -6.11 3.96
CA TYR A 21 -4.17 -5.87 2.78
C TYR A 21 -3.75 -4.57 2.10
N LYS A 22 -3.74 -4.58 0.77
CA LYS A 22 -3.46 -3.40 -0.06
C LYS A 22 -4.61 -3.19 -1.03
N ILE A 23 -4.96 -1.93 -1.24
CA ILE A 23 -5.99 -1.54 -2.18
C ILE A 23 -5.33 -1.18 -3.53
N PHE A 24 -5.91 -1.69 -4.62
CA PHE A 24 -5.45 -1.48 -6.00
C PHE A 24 -6.61 -1.02 -6.87
N ALA A 25 -6.36 -0.13 -7.82
CA ALA A 25 -7.34 0.21 -8.84
C ALA A 25 -7.55 -0.97 -9.79
N PHE A 26 -8.81 -1.31 -10.01
CA PHE A 26 -9.24 -2.33 -10.94
C PHE A 26 -9.83 -1.67 -12.18
N LEU A 27 -9.30 -1.98 -13.37
CA LEU A 27 -9.79 -1.41 -14.62
C LEU A 27 -10.74 -2.40 -15.35
N PRO A 28 -12.02 -2.05 -15.56
CA PRO A 28 -13.07 -2.98 -15.98
C PRO A 28 -12.89 -3.82 -17.25
N PRO A 29 -12.10 -3.50 -18.29
CA PRO A 29 -11.93 -4.45 -19.40
C PRO A 29 -10.73 -5.39 -19.27
N THR A 30 -9.75 -5.12 -18.39
CA THR A 30 -8.46 -5.85 -18.42
C THR A 30 -8.22 -6.77 -17.23
N ASN A 31 -9.07 -6.72 -16.20
CA ASN A 31 -8.84 -7.40 -14.91
C ASN A 31 -7.45 -7.13 -14.31
N GLN A 32 -6.80 -6.03 -14.69
CA GLN A 32 -5.46 -5.69 -14.23
C GLN A 32 -5.53 -4.90 -12.93
N LEU A 33 -4.60 -5.23 -12.02
CA LEU A 33 -4.36 -4.44 -10.82
C LEU A 33 -3.37 -3.33 -11.16
N LYS A 34 -3.77 -2.08 -10.91
CA LYS A 34 -2.89 -0.91 -10.98
C LYS A 34 -2.76 -0.27 -9.61
N PHE A 35 -1.58 0.24 -9.29
CA PHE A 35 -1.40 1.03 -8.08
C PHE A 35 -1.63 2.50 -8.41
N ILE A 36 -2.33 3.17 -7.51
CA ILE A 36 -2.57 4.60 -7.57
C ILE A 36 -1.30 5.28 -7.08
N VAL A 37 -0.65 6.05 -7.96
CA VAL A 37 0.34 7.03 -7.54
C VAL A 37 -0.40 8.34 -7.39
N PHE A 38 -0.39 8.93 -6.20
CA PHE A 38 -0.90 10.29 -5.99
C PHE A 38 0.09 11.33 -6.56
N SER A 39 0.44 11.19 -7.84
CA SER A 39 1.24 12.12 -8.62
C SER A 39 0.68 12.18 -10.04
N HIS A 40 1.03 13.23 -10.78
CA HIS A 40 0.72 13.45 -12.21
C HIS A 40 1.15 12.28 -13.12
N LYS A 41 1.93 11.31 -12.61
CA LYS A 41 2.34 10.09 -13.32
C LYS A 41 1.24 9.01 -13.44
N GLY A 42 0.06 9.21 -12.84
CA GLY A 42 -1.11 8.35 -13.03
C GLY A 42 -0.99 6.94 -12.43
N TYR A 43 -1.70 5.98 -13.03
CA TYR A 43 -1.76 4.59 -12.57
C TYR A 43 -0.66 3.73 -13.20
N LYS A 44 0.07 2.95 -12.39
CA LYS A 44 1.08 2.01 -12.90
C LYS A 44 0.66 0.56 -12.64
N ARG A 45 0.90 -0.31 -13.64
CA ARG A 45 0.60 -1.76 -13.55
C ARG A 45 1.47 -2.41 -12.47
N VAL A 46 0.84 -3.26 -11.66
CA VAL A 46 1.50 -3.94 -10.55
C VAL A 46 1.92 -5.33 -10.98
N GLU A 47 3.19 -5.64 -10.80
CA GLU A 47 3.69 -6.99 -11.02
C GLU A 47 3.31 -7.88 -9.83
N THR A 48 2.90 -9.12 -10.11
CA THR A 48 2.46 -10.09 -9.10
C THR A 48 3.40 -11.29 -9.03
N GLY A 49 3.44 -11.98 -7.89
CA GLY A 49 4.31 -13.12 -7.68
C GLY A 49 5.79 -12.77 -7.49
N LYS A 50 6.09 -11.53 -7.11
CA LYS A 50 7.43 -11.11 -6.68
C LYS A 50 7.37 -10.05 -5.58
N TRP A 51 8.50 -9.83 -4.91
CA TRP A 51 8.66 -8.73 -3.97
C TRP A 51 8.79 -7.43 -4.75
N LEU A 52 7.91 -6.49 -4.44
CA LEU A 52 8.00 -5.11 -4.88
C LEU A 52 8.72 -4.32 -3.80
N THR A 53 9.55 -3.38 -4.24
CA THR A 53 10.26 -2.44 -3.38
C THR A 53 9.68 -1.05 -3.63
N SER A 54 9.42 -0.28 -2.58
CA SER A 54 9.02 1.10 -2.77
C SER A 54 10.16 1.88 -3.43
N GLY A 55 9.84 2.76 -4.37
CA GLY A 55 10.85 3.60 -5.00
C GLY A 55 11.52 4.51 -3.97
N GLY A 56 12.80 4.85 -4.18
CA GLY A 56 13.57 5.71 -3.29
C GLY A 56 13.18 7.20 -3.34
N ASP A 57 12.20 7.56 -4.16
CA ASP A 57 11.73 8.95 -4.26
C ASP A 57 10.99 9.34 -2.98
N LEU A 58 11.41 10.44 -2.36
CA LEU A 58 10.68 11.01 -1.22
C LEU A 58 9.34 11.54 -1.71
N ALA A 59 8.25 11.02 -1.13
CA ALA A 59 6.93 11.60 -1.34
C ALA A 59 6.84 12.89 -0.51
N THR A 60 6.49 13.99 -1.16
CA THR A 60 6.19 15.25 -0.47
C THR A 60 4.68 15.34 -0.27
N ASP A 61 4.22 15.56 0.95
CA ASP A 61 2.79 15.79 1.20
C ASP A 61 2.35 17.20 0.78
N ILE A 62 1.05 17.48 0.93
CA ILE A 62 0.44 18.78 0.62
C ILE A 62 1.00 19.94 1.47
N HIS A 63 1.76 19.64 2.52
CA HIS A 63 2.37 20.60 3.44
C HIS A 63 3.90 20.70 3.26
N GLY A 64 4.46 20.12 2.20
CA GLY A 64 5.90 20.18 1.94
C GLY A 64 6.75 19.21 2.78
N LYS A 65 6.15 18.36 3.61
CA LYS A 65 6.90 17.39 4.41
C LYS A 65 7.34 16.21 3.56
N ARG A 66 8.62 15.86 3.66
CA ARG A 66 9.21 14.70 2.99
C ARG A 66 9.00 13.44 3.81
N TYR A 67 8.47 12.41 3.19
CA TYR A 67 8.31 11.08 3.78
C TYR A 67 9.02 10.06 2.91
N CYS A 68 9.60 9.05 3.55
CA CYS A 68 10.07 7.87 2.82
C CYS A 68 8.89 7.25 2.06
N ALA A 69 9.03 7.07 0.76
CA ALA A 69 8.04 6.34 -0.01
C ALA A 69 7.95 4.90 0.48
N GLY A 70 6.72 4.41 0.56
CA GLY A 70 6.42 3.07 1.04
C GLY A 70 5.04 2.62 0.57
N PHE A 71 4.79 1.33 0.71
CA PHE A 71 3.48 0.76 0.45
C PHE A 71 2.57 0.99 1.68
N HIS A 72 1.45 1.71 1.50
CA HIS A 72 0.40 1.78 2.52
C HIS A 72 -0.36 0.47 2.60
N ILE A 73 -0.21 -0.29 3.69
CA ILE A 73 -0.79 -1.60 3.87
C ILE A 73 -1.68 -1.58 5.10
N PHE A 74 -2.94 -1.94 4.93
CA PHE A 74 -3.91 -2.03 6.02
C PHE A 74 -3.70 -3.33 6.78
N LYS A 75 -3.59 -3.27 8.10
CA LYS A 75 -3.59 -4.48 8.94
C LYS A 75 -5.02 -4.92 9.20
N ASN A 76 -5.25 -6.23 9.16
CA ASN A 76 -6.45 -6.92 9.69
C ASN A 76 -7.81 -6.23 9.40
N ASN A 77 -8.14 -5.94 8.13
CA ASN A 77 -9.33 -5.11 7.86
C ASN A 77 -10.41 -5.77 6.98
N PRO A 78 -11.63 -6.04 7.52
CA PRO A 78 -12.85 -6.30 6.75
C PRO A 78 -13.39 -5.06 6.00
N GLY A 79 -12.97 -3.85 6.37
CA GLY A 79 -13.36 -2.56 5.78
C GLY A 79 -12.33 -1.91 4.87
N ALA A 80 -11.36 -2.66 4.34
CA ALA A 80 -10.36 -2.12 3.42
C ALA A 80 -10.96 -1.57 2.10
N GLY A 81 -12.25 -1.78 1.83
CA GLY A 81 -12.93 -1.29 0.62
C GLY A 81 -13.92 -0.14 0.83
N ILE A 82 -14.16 0.31 2.07
CA ILE A 82 -15.37 1.08 2.40
C ILE A 82 -15.34 2.56 1.93
N LEU A 83 -14.25 3.08 1.35
CA LEU A 83 -14.13 4.54 1.09
C LEU A 83 -13.50 4.92 -0.26
N HIS A 84 -13.43 4.01 -1.23
CA HIS A 84 -12.83 4.36 -2.51
C HIS A 84 -13.90 4.63 -3.58
N PRO A 85 -13.92 5.83 -4.20
CA PRO A 85 -14.91 6.21 -5.21
C PRO A 85 -14.71 5.49 -6.55
N TYR A 86 -13.61 4.75 -6.70
CA TYR A 86 -13.26 3.99 -7.89
C TYR A 86 -13.48 2.48 -7.66
N PRO A 87 -13.67 1.68 -8.73
CA PRO A 87 -13.61 0.23 -8.63
C PRO A 87 -12.21 -0.18 -8.18
N GLU A 88 -12.05 -0.39 -6.88
CA GLU A 88 -10.79 -0.80 -6.27
C GLU A 88 -10.92 -2.21 -5.68
N LYS A 89 -9.83 -2.98 -5.79
CA LYS A 89 -9.74 -4.35 -5.29
C LYS A 89 -8.79 -4.42 -4.11
N ILE A 90 -9.29 -5.01 -3.03
CA ILE A 90 -8.49 -5.33 -1.85
C ILE A 90 -7.77 -6.64 -2.11
N VAL A 91 -6.45 -6.64 -1.95
CA VAL A 91 -5.61 -7.83 -2.13
C VAL A 91 -4.81 -8.09 -0.86
N LYS A 92 -4.83 -9.34 -0.41
CA LYS A 92 -3.98 -9.81 0.69
C LYS A 92 -2.53 -9.80 0.22
N VAL A 93 -1.64 -9.14 0.96
CA VAL A 93 -0.22 -9.00 0.65
C VAL A 93 0.64 -9.45 1.82
N LYS A 94 1.89 -9.83 1.53
CA LYS A 94 2.94 -9.95 2.55
C LYS A 94 3.82 -8.72 2.51
N TYR A 95 4.38 -8.29 3.63
CA TYR A 95 5.27 -7.12 3.67
C TYR A 95 6.40 -7.30 4.67
N LYS A 96 7.49 -6.55 4.47
CA LYS A 96 8.64 -6.49 5.38
C LYS A 96 9.32 -5.12 5.27
N GLY A 97 10.17 -4.80 6.24
CA GLY A 97 10.85 -3.51 6.31
C GLY A 97 9.85 -2.39 6.60
N VAL A 98 9.20 -2.45 7.77
CA VAL A 98 8.28 -1.39 8.18
C VAL A 98 9.02 -0.07 8.32
N LEU A 99 8.48 0.97 7.72
CA LEU A 99 8.97 2.34 7.80
C LEU A 99 8.18 3.13 8.84
N ALA A 100 6.85 3.00 8.84
CA ALA A 100 5.97 3.65 9.82
C ALA A 100 4.72 2.80 10.10
N LYS A 101 4.09 3.02 11.26
CA LYS A 101 2.79 2.45 11.62
C LYS A 101 1.90 3.56 12.19
N GLY A 102 0.60 3.46 11.98
CA GLY A 102 -0.35 4.44 12.49
C GLY A 102 -1.79 4.12 12.15
N ILE A 103 -2.64 5.12 12.34
CA ILE A 103 -4.07 5.05 12.04
C ILE A 103 -4.38 5.99 10.88
N GLN A 104 -5.12 5.53 9.88
CA GLN A 104 -5.65 6.36 8.79
C GLN A 104 -7.14 6.04 8.60
N MET A 105 -7.98 7.07 8.68
CA MET A 105 -9.44 6.98 8.65
C MET A 105 -9.97 5.89 9.59
N GLY A 106 -9.45 5.86 10.83
CA GLY A 106 -9.82 4.87 11.85
C GLY A 106 -9.26 3.45 11.65
N ARG A 107 -8.35 3.22 10.70
CA ARG A 107 -7.82 1.89 10.38
C ARG A 107 -6.33 1.79 10.67
N GLU A 108 -5.89 0.64 11.16
CA GLU A 108 -4.46 0.36 11.30
C GLU A 108 -3.79 0.26 9.92
N VAL A 109 -2.80 1.12 9.70
CA VAL A 109 -2.03 1.17 8.47
C VAL A 109 -0.54 1.12 8.78
N VAL A 110 0.17 0.40 7.93
CA VAL A 110 1.62 0.27 7.93
C VAL A 110 2.16 0.81 6.63
N VAL A 111 3.23 1.59 6.71
CA VAL A 111 4.06 1.96 5.57
C VAL A 111 5.23 0.98 5.53
N ALA A 112 5.35 0.19 4.47
CA ALA A 112 6.43 -0.81 4.34
C ALA A 112 7.31 -0.56 3.11
N HIS A 113 8.60 -0.87 3.24
CA HIS A 113 9.59 -0.78 2.16
C HIS A 113 9.41 -1.88 1.11
N HIS A 114 8.94 -3.06 1.52
CA HIS A 114 8.74 -4.19 0.62
C HIS A 114 7.34 -4.76 0.76
N MET A 115 6.74 -5.12 -0.37
CA MET A 115 5.42 -5.73 -0.46
C MET A 115 5.40 -6.84 -1.51
N TRP A 116 4.93 -8.02 -1.15
CA TRP A 116 4.66 -9.13 -2.06
C TRP A 116 3.18 -9.17 -2.40
N VAL A 117 2.88 -9.02 -3.68
CA VAL A 117 1.52 -9.19 -4.21
C VAL A 117 1.37 -10.61 -4.75
N PRO A 118 0.44 -11.43 -4.22
CA PRO A 118 0.24 -12.78 -4.73
C PRO A 118 -0.25 -12.75 -6.19
N ARG A 119 0.08 -13.78 -6.96
CA ARG A 119 -0.52 -13.98 -8.28
C ARG A 119 -2.02 -14.15 -8.12
N TYR A 120 -2.79 -13.45 -8.95
CA TYR A 120 -4.24 -13.64 -9.00
C TYR A 120 -4.51 -15.04 -9.57
N ARG A 121 -4.93 -15.98 -8.74
CA ARG A 121 -5.49 -17.24 -9.25
C ARG A 121 -6.87 -16.89 -9.81
N ARG A 122 -7.03 -16.93 -11.13
CA ARG A 122 -8.36 -17.10 -11.72
C ARG A 122 -8.87 -18.42 -11.15
N ASN A 123 -9.92 -18.38 -10.32
CA ASN A 123 -10.71 -19.57 -10.09
C ASN A 123 -11.13 -20.08 -11.48
N LYS A 124 -10.74 -21.30 -11.81
CA LYS A 124 -11.27 -22.04 -12.95
C LYS A 124 -12.76 -22.28 -12.70
#